data_AF-A0A844PYM2-F1
#
_entry.id   AF-A0A844PYM2-F1
#
_cell.length_a   1.000
_cell.length_b   1.000
_cell.length_c   1.000
_cell.angle_alpha   90.00
_cell.angle_beta   90.00
_cell.angle_gamma   90.00
#
_symmetry.space_group_name_H-M   'P 1'
#
loop_
_entity.id
_entity.type
_entity.pdbx_description
1 polymer ?
#
loop_
_entity_poly.entity_id
_entity_poly.type
_entity_poly.pdbx_seq_one_letter_code
_entity_poly.pdbx_strand_id
1 'polypeptide(L)'
;MTKLNKSGHLAWCGLIALALARQDGGVRSAAQANLFLTRWLATALKQRRFPREVSQDISWLLAQGRRHGIKARLPEKMDYLWRSCSGELSEQNDLFRLTYALETAKDMLWNYRLLNDREWAGRYAVTLNAGVNGIYLSRTHLDAAFDDNGRQINPLLTRLTGNVADLMPLFSRCGWLAAPERNTSLPHLFTLMAGQGVPGKGD
;
A
#
# COMPACT_ATOMS: atom_id res chain seq x y z
N MET A 1 20.93 3.50 9.90
CA MET A 1 19.73 2.81 9.34
C MET A 1 18.59 3.82 9.19
N THR A 2 18.04 3.94 7.99
CA THR A 2 16.85 4.77 7.71
C THR A 2 15.63 4.19 8.42
N LYS A 3 14.59 5.02 8.68
CA LYS A 3 13.33 4.58 9.32
C LYS A 3 12.70 3.39 8.58
N LEU A 4 12.81 3.37 7.25
CA LEU A 4 12.34 2.30 6.37
C LEU A 4 12.97 0.94 6.74
N ASN A 5 14.30 0.88 6.87
CA ASN A 5 15.01 -0.36 7.22
C ASN A 5 14.60 -0.89 8.61
N LYS A 6 14.25 0.00 9.55
CA LYS A 6 13.77 -0.38 10.89
C LYS A 6 12.36 -0.98 10.87
N SER A 7 11.47 -0.45 10.02
CA SER A 7 10.12 -0.99 9.80
C SER A 7 10.16 -2.35 9.09
N GLY A 8 11.10 -2.53 8.15
CA GLY A 8 11.40 -3.83 7.55
C GLY A 8 11.83 -4.86 8.59
N HIS A 9 12.80 -4.52 9.44
CA HIS A 9 13.27 -5.42 10.50
C HIS A 9 12.14 -5.85 11.46
N LEU A 10 11.26 -4.93 11.88
CA LEU A 10 10.05 -5.27 12.64
C LEU A 10 9.20 -6.32 11.92
N ALA A 11 8.95 -6.10 10.63
CA ALA A 11 8.09 -6.95 9.83
C ALA A 11 8.68 -8.36 9.68
N TRP A 12 9.97 -8.46 9.37
CA TRP A 12 10.70 -9.72 9.36
C TRP A 12 10.61 -10.47 10.69
N CYS A 13 10.90 -9.79 11.81
CA CYS A 13 10.80 -10.42 13.13
C CYS A 13 9.41 -10.97 13.42
N GLY A 14 8.35 -10.25 13.02
CA GLY A 14 6.97 -10.71 13.18
C GLY A 14 6.64 -11.93 12.33
N LEU A 15 7.09 -11.94 11.07
CA LEU A 15 6.91 -13.08 10.14
C LEU A 15 7.66 -14.32 10.62
N ILE A 16 8.90 -14.18 11.07
CA ILE A 16 9.68 -15.29 11.64
C ILE A 16 9.01 -15.81 12.92
N ALA A 17 8.56 -14.93 13.82
CA ALA A 17 7.84 -15.37 15.03
C ALA A 17 6.54 -16.14 14.68
N LEU A 18 5.83 -15.71 13.64
CA LEU A 18 4.65 -16.42 13.14
C LEU A 18 5.01 -17.79 12.52
N ALA A 19 6.10 -17.86 11.75
CA ALA A 19 6.57 -19.11 11.15
C ALA A 19 6.95 -20.14 12.21
N LEU A 20 7.66 -19.72 13.27
CA LEU A 20 7.99 -20.57 14.42
C LEU A 20 6.72 -21.07 15.13
N ALA A 21 5.75 -20.19 15.38
CA ALA A 21 4.47 -20.59 16.00
C ALA A 21 3.64 -21.55 15.14
N ARG A 22 3.80 -21.53 13.80
CA ARG A 22 3.21 -22.51 12.88
C ARG A 22 3.92 -23.85 12.97
N GLN A 23 5.25 -23.86 13.04
CA GLN A 23 6.04 -25.09 13.21
C GLN A 23 5.71 -25.79 14.54
N ASP A 24 5.53 -25.04 15.61
CA ASP A 24 5.11 -25.56 16.92
C ASP A 24 3.62 -26.01 16.94
N GLY A 25 2.92 -25.91 15.82
CA GLY A 25 1.52 -26.34 15.66
C GLY A 25 0.49 -25.42 16.30
N GLY A 26 0.90 -24.30 16.91
CA GLY A 26 0.05 -23.34 17.62
C GLY A 26 -0.77 -22.41 16.72
N VAL A 27 -0.40 -22.30 15.43
CA VAL A 27 -1.13 -21.51 14.43
C VAL A 27 -1.35 -22.33 13.16
N ARG A 28 -2.61 -22.55 12.79
CA ARG A 28 -2.99 -23.37 11.62
C ARG A 28 -3.93 -22.65 10.65
N SER A 29 -4.57 -21.56 11.08
CA SER A 29 -5.50 -20.78 10.24
C SER A 29 -5.11 -19.31 10.13
N ALA A 30 -5.65 -18.63 9.11
CA ALA A 30 -5.46 -17.18 8.91
C ALA A 30 -5.97 -16.35 10.11
N ALA A 31 -7.07 -16.78 10.74
CA ALA A 31 -7.60 -16.18 11.96
C ALA A 31 -6.62 -16.26 13.13
N GLN A 32 -6.02 -17.43 13.34
CA GLN A 32 -5.00 -17.64 14.37
C GLN A 32 -3.73 -16.84 14.09
N ALA A 33 -3.31 -16.74 12.82
CA ALA A 33 -2.17 -15.93 12.43
C ALA A 33 -2.37 -14.44 12.74
N ASN A 34 -3.56 -13.90 12.43
CA ASN A 34 -3.92 -12.52 12.77
C ASN A 34 -3.96 -12.28 14.28
N LEU A 35 -4.56 -13.20 15.04
CA LEU A 35 -4.60 -13.10 16.49
C LEU A 35 -3.20 -13.15 17.11
N PHE A 36 -2.36 -14.07 16.63
CA PHE A 36 -0.97 -14.21 17.06
C PHE A 36 -0.20 -12.90 16.83
N LEU A 37 -0.22 -12.37 15.61
CA LEU A 37 0.49 -11.12 15.28
C LEU A 37 -0.05 -9.93 16.07
N THR A 38 -1.36 -9.85 16.30
CA THR A 38 -1.95 -8.79 17.14
C THR A 38 -1.38 -8.84 18.57
N ARG A 39 -1.29 -10.03 19.17
CA ARG A 39 -0.72 -10.23 20.52
C ARG A 39 0.79 -9.98 20.54
N TRP A 40 1.49 -10.41 19.50
CA TRP A 40 2.92 -10.20 19.33
C TRP A 40 3.25 -8.71 19.22
N LEU A 41 2.52 -7.96 18.39
CA LEU A 41 2.67 -6.50 18.24
C LEU A 41 2.36 -5.77 19.55
N ALA A 42 1.32 -6.18 20.29
CA ALA A 42 1.00 -5.59 21.59
C ALA A 42 2.16 -5.79 22.58
N THR A 43 2.74 -6.99 22.61
CA THR A 43 3.89 -7.32 23.46
C THR A 43 5.13 -6.55 23.05
N ALA A 44 5.43 -6.49 21.74
CA ALA A 44 6.57 -5.74 21.21
C ALA A 44 6.49 -4.25 21.55
N LEU A 45 5.29 -3.66 21.49
CA LEU A 45 5.05 -2.28 21.88
C LEU A 45 5.23 -2.07 23.39
N LYS A 46 4.61 -2.93 24.21
CA LYS A 46 4.69 -2.86 25.68
C LYS A 46 6.14 -2.98 26.18
N GLN A 47 6.90 -3.90 25.59
CA GLN A 47 8.28 -4.16 25.96
C GLN A 47 9.29 -3.23 25.27
N ARG A 48 8.83 -2.31 24.40
CA ARG A 48 9.70 -1.40 23.63
C ARG A 48 10.82 -2.14 22.89
N ARG A 49 10.51 -3.30 22.30
CA ARG A 49 11.47 -4.19 21.62
C ARG A 49 12.11 -3.58 20.37
N PHE A 50 11.52 -2.51 19.84
CA PHE A 50 11.98 -1.83 18.63
C PHE A 50 12.25 -0.35 18.92
N PRO A 51 13.13 0.30 18.11
CA PRO A 51 13.38 1.72 18.21
C PRO A 51 12.11 2.56 18.13
N ARG A 52 12.11 3.72 18.80
CA ARG A 52 10.94 4.60 18.92
C ARG A 52 10.36 5.03 17.57
N GLU A 53 11.18 5.10 16.52
CA GLU A 53 10.73 5.50 15.18
C GLU A 53 9.73 4.51 14.56
N VAL A 54 9.77 3.24 14.98
CA VAL A 54 8.86 2.19 14.48
C VAL A 54 7.61 2.06 15.37
N SER A 55 7.56 2.75 16.51
CA SER A 55 6.42 2.64 17.44
C SER A 55 5.10 3.09 16.80
N GLN A 56 5.13 4.07 15.89
CA GLN A 56 3.96 4.48 15.11
C GLN A 56 3.49 3.37 14.15
N ASP A 57 4.41 2.68 13.47
CA ASP A 57 4.07 1.57 12.58
C ASP A 57 3.46 0.40 13.35
N ILE A 58 4.04 0.06 14.52
CA ILE A 58 3.49 -0.97 15.42
C ILE A 58 2.08 -0.59 15.87
N SER A 59 1.88 0.66 16.27
CA SER A 59 0.58 1.16 16.74
C SER A 59 -0.47 1.12 15.64
N TRP A 60 -0.08 1.48 14.41
CA TRP A 60 -0.95 1.42 13.23
C TRP A 60 -1.32 -0.03 12.90
N LEU A 61 -0.36 -0.96 12.80
CA LEU A 61 -0.62 -2.39 12.56
C LEU A 61 -1.52 -2.99 13.65
N LEU A 62 -1.30 -2.61 14.91
CA LEU A 62 -2.10 -3.06 16.03
C LEU A 62 -3.55 -2.56 15.94
N ALA A 63 -3.75 -1.30 15.56
CA ALA A 63 -5.08 -0.74 15.33
C ALA A 63 -5.82 -1.47 14.20
N GLN A 64 -5.11 -1.82 13.12
CA GLN A 64 -5.66 -2.62 12.02
C GLN A 64 -6.10 -4.03 12.50
N GLY A 65 -5.25 -4.71 13.27
CA GLY A 65 -5.55 -6.00 13.88
C GLY A 65 -6.79 -5.98 14.77
N ARG A 66 -6.91 -4.95 15.61
CA ARG A 66 -8.04 -4.78 16.53
C ARG A 66 -9.34 -4.43 15.82
N ARG A 67 -9.30 -3.55 14.82
CA ARG A 67 -10.49 -3.06 14.12
C ARG A 67 -11.08 -4.11 13.18
N HIS A 68 -10.24 -4.89 12.52
CA HIS A 68 -10.69 -5.82 11.47
C HIS A 68 -10.58 -7.30 11.86
N GLY A 69 -9.96 -7.62 13.01
CA GLY A 69 -9.87 -8.98 13.54
C GLY A 69 -9.29 -9.95 12.52
N ILE A 70 -10.07 -10.98 12.17
CA ILE A 70 -9.68 -12.00 11.18
C ILE A 70 -9.49 -11.40 9.78
N LYS A 71 -10.19 -10.31 9.45
CA LYS A 71 -10.09 -9.60 8.16
C LYS A 71 -8.90 -8.63 8.09
N ALA A 72 -8.10 -8.51 9.16
CA ALA A 72 -7.00 -7.56 9.20
C ALA A 72 -5.81 -7.93 8.31
N ARG A 73 -5.64 -9.22 7.98
CA ARG A 73 -4.58 -9.73 7.08
C ARG A 73 -3.18 -9.20 7.44
N LEU A 74 -2.87 -9.25 8.73
CA LEU A 74 -1.61 -8.81 9.31
C LEU A 74 -0.40 -9.56 8.77
N PRO A 75 -0.43 -10.89 8.52
CA PRO A 75 0.69 -11.58 7.90
C PRO A 75 1.07 -10.95 6.56
N GLU A 76 0.08 -10.67 5.71
CA GLU A 76 0.27 -10.06 4.39
C GLU A 76 0.75 -8.62 4.51
N LYS A 77 0.21 -7.83 5.45
CA LYS A 77 0.68 -6.47 5.74
C LYS A 77 2.13 -6.44 6.26
N MET A 78 2.56 -7.47 7.00
CA MET A 78 3.94 -7.59 7.46
C MET A 78 4.86 -8.09 6.35
N ASP A 79 4.47 -9.08 5.55
CA ASP A 79 5.24 -9.49 4.36
C ASP A 79 5.48 -8.31 3.41
N TYR A 80 4.46 -7.47 3.25
CA TYR A 80 4.55 -6.19 2.56
C TYR A 80 5.59 -5.24 3.16
N LEU A 81 5.52 -4.98 4.46
CA LEU A 81 6.47 -4.09 5.12
C LEU A 81 7.90 -4.61 5.03
N TRP A 82 8.09 -5.93 5.00
CA TRP A 82 9.40 -6.53 4.82
C TRP A 82 9.92 -6.33 3.39
N ARG A 83 9.17 -6.76 2.37
CA ARG A 83 9.58 -6.67 0.95
C ARG A 83 9.83 -5.24 0.48
N SER A 84 9.02 -4.29 0.94
CA SER A 84 9.21 -2.86 0.65
C SER A 84 10.47 -2.26 1.28
N CYS A 85 11.06 -2.91 2.29
CA CYS A 85 12.22 -2.42 3.03
C CYS A 85 13.49 -3.26 2.84
N SER A 86 13.40 -4.44 2.21
CA SER A 86 14.54 -5.33 1.95
C SER A 86 15.38 -4.92 0.74
N GLY A 87 14.99 -3.85 0.02
CA GLY A 87 15.60 -3.43 -1.24
C GLY A 87 14.95 -4.06 -2.48
N GLU A 88 14.30 -5.21 -2.29
CA GLU A 88 13.72 -6.03 -3.36
C GLU A 88 12.63 -5.28 -4.14
N LEU A 89 11.83 -4.42 -3.47
CA LEU A 89 10.78 -3.61 -4.11
C LEU A 89 11.30 -2.29 -4.69
N SER A 90 12.33 -1.68 -4.09
CA SER A 90 12.93 -0.44 -4.60
C SER A 90 13.77 -0.67 -5.86
N GLU A 91 14.23 -1.91 -6.07
CA GLU A 91 14.93 -2.34 -7.28
C GLU A 91 13.98 -2.70 -8.44
N GLN A 92 12.68 -2.89 -8.16
CA GLN A 92 11.69 -3.15 -9.21
C GLN A 92 11.29 -1.88 -9.96
N ASN A 93 10.84 -2.07 -11.21
CA ASN A 93 10.32 -0.97 -12.02
C ASN A 93 9.03 -0.36 -11.41
N ASP A 94 8.67 0.82 -11.90
CA ASP A 94 7.57 1.61 -11.36
C ASP A 94 6.24 0.86 -11.49
N LEU A 95 5.96 0.26 -12.65
CA LEU A 95 4.73 -0.49 -12.91
C LEU A 95 4.55 -1.67 -11.96
N PHE A 96 5.62 -2.39 -11.64
CA PHE A 96 5.60 -3.46 -10.65
C PHE A 96 5.27 -2.89 -9.28
N ARG A 97 5.93 -1.80 -8.86
CA ARG A 97 5.67 -1.13 -7.59
C ARG A 97 4.23 -0.60 -7.50
N LEU A 98 3.66 -0.12 -8.61
CA LEU A 98 2.25 0.29 -8.69
C LEU A 98 1.31 -0.90 -8.57
N THR A 99 1.52 -1.93 -9.39
CA THR A 99 0.70 -3.15 -9.38
C THR A 99 0.68 -3.77 -7.99
N TYR A 100 1.84 -3.80 -7.34
CA TYR A 100 2.00 -4.24 -5.98
C TYR A 100 1.21 -3.37 -4.97
N ALA A 101 1.26 -2.04 -5.12
CA ALA A 101 0.45 -1.14 -4.30
C ALA A 101 -1.06 -1.37 -4.49
N LEU A 102 -1.52 -1.62 -5.72
CA LEU A 102 -2.93 -1.87 -6.03
C LEU A 102 -3.42 -3.21 -5.47
N GLU A 103 -2.65 -4.27 -5.62
CA GLU A 103 -2.97 -5.58 -5.02
C GLU A 103 -2.98 -5.51 -3.49
N THR A 104 -2.05 -4.76 -2.90
CA THR A 104 -2.05 -4.51 -1.46
C THR A 104 -3.27 -3.70 -1.02
N ALA A 105 -3.69 -2.70 -1.80
CA ALA A 105 -4.89 -1.94 -1.49
C ALA A 105 -6.14 -2.84 -1.50
N LYS A 106 -6.26 -3.78 -2.45
CA LYS A 106 -7.33 -4.80 -2.46
C LYS A 106 -7.33 -5.63 -1.17
N ASP A 107 -6.15 -6.02 -0.69
CA ASP A 107 -5.99 -6.72 0.58
C ASP A 107 -6.41 -5.87 1.80
N MET A 108 -6.31 -4.54 1.68
CA MET A 108 -6.85 -3.57 2.64
C MET A 108 -8.33 -3.23 2.41
N LEU A 109 -9.05 -4.02 1.62
CA LEU A 109 -10.47 -3.83 1.29
C LEU A 109 -10.77 -2.58 0.47
N TRP A 110 -9.80 -2.08 -0.30
CA TRP A 110 -10.05 -1.08 -1.33
C TRP A 110 -10.58 -1.73 -2.60
N ASN A 111 -11.62 -1.14 -3.19
CA ASN A 111 -12.14 -1.59 -4.47
C ASN A 111 -11.27 -1.04 -5.59
N TYR A 112 -10.43 -1.88 -6.20
CA TYR A 112 -9.70 -1.54 -7.41
C TYR A 112 -10.52 -1.86 -8.66
N ARG A 113 -10.66 -0.90 -9.58
CA ARG A 113 -11.26 -1.11 -10.90
C ARG A 113 -10.45 -0.44 -12.00
N LEU A 114 -10.20 -1.17 -13.07
CA LEU A 114 -9.68 -0.64 -14.32
C LEU A 114 -10.86 -0.33 -15.23
N LEU A 115 -11.01 0.94 -15.60
CA LEU A 115 -12.11 1.47 -16.40
C LEU A 115 -11.68 1.66 -17.85
N ASN A 116 -12.60 1.44 -18.79
CA ASN A 116 -12.41 1.88 -20.18
C ASN A 116 -12.72 3.38 -20.33
N ASP A 117 -12.46 3.96 -21.52
CA ASP A 117 -12.64 5.40 -21.74
C ASP A 117 -14.06 5.90 -21.51
N ARG A 118 -15.09 5.10 -21.84
CA ARG A 118 -16.50 5.45 -21.65
C ARG A 118 -16.91 5.43 -20.18
N GLU A 119 -16.36 4.50 -19.42
CA GLU A 119 -16.53 4.41 -17.96
C GLU A 119 -15.72 5.47 -17.22
N TRP A 120 -14.60 5.91 -17.79
CA TRP A 120 -13.77 6.97 -17.24
C TRP A 120 -14.41 8.34 -17.43
N ALA A 121 -14.86 8.68 -18.64
CA ALA A 121 -15.43 9.99 -18.93
C ALA A 121 -16.57 9.93 -19.97
N GLY A 122 -17.40 10.98 -19.98
CA GLY A 122 -18.53 11.11 -20.90
C GLY A 122 -19.84 10.58 -20.32
N ARG A 123 -20.80 10.26 -21.20
CA ARG A 123 -22.18 9.92 -20.82
C ARG A 123 -22.33 8.67 -19.95
N TYR A 124 -21.37 7.74 -20.04
CA TYR A 124 -21.37 6.48 -19.31
C TYR A 124 -20.34 6.46 -18.16
N ALA A 125 -19.86 7.64 -17.76
CA ALA A 125 -18.88 7.75 -16.70
C ALA A 125 -19.43 7.13 -15.41
N VAL A 126 -18.60 6.34 -14.73
CA VAL A 126 -18.98 5.68 -13.48
C VAL A 126 -19.21 6.74 -12.41
N THR A 127 -20.41 6.71 -11.81
CA THR A 127 -20.72 7.51 -10.63
C THR A 127 -19.94 6.98 -9.44
N LEU A 128 -19.06 7.82 -8.89
CA LEU A 128 -18.23 7.46 -7.75
C LEU A 128 -18.96 7.71 -6.43
N ASN A 129 -18.88 6.75 -5.51
CA ASN A 129 -19.41 6.91 -4.16
C ASN A 129 -18.30 7.35 -3.20
N ALA A 130 -18.37 8.59 -2.72
CA ALA A 130 -17.38 9.15 -1.81
C ALA A 130 -17.25 8.39 -0.48
N GLY A 131 -18.27 7.63 -0.05
CA GLY A 131 -18.26 6.82 1.17
C GLY A 131 -17.58 5.46 1.02
N VAL A 132 -17.17 5.06 -0.19
CA VAL A 132 -16.55 3.76 -0.46
C VAL A 132 -15.08 3.95 -0.80
N ASN A 133 -14.21 3.16 -0.15
CA ASN A 133 -12.79 3.11 -0.48
C ASN A 133 -12.60 2.51 -1.88
N GLY A 134 -12.18 3.33 -2.84
CA GLY A 134 -12.08 2.96 -4.24
C GLY A 134 -10.85 3.54 -4.91
N ILE A 135 -10.24 2.74 -5.78
CA ILE A 135 -9.13 3.11 -6.66
C ILE A 135 -9.57 2.80 -8.09
N TYR A 136 -9.66 3.84 -8.91
CA TYR A 136 -10.10 3.70 -10.29
C TYR A 136 -9.02 4.24 -11.21
N LEU A 137 -8.60 3.41 -12.17
CA LEU A 137 -7.65 3.78 -13.21
C LEU A 137 -8.31 3.71 -14.57
N SER A 138 -7.91 4.56 -15.52
CA SER A 138 -8.23 4.37 -16.93
C SER A 138 -7.22 3.42 -17.55
N ARG A 139 -7.70 2.45 -18.35
CA ARG A 139 -6.82 1.55 -19.13
C ARG A 139 -5.93 2.35 -20.07
N THR A 140 -6.50 3.29 -20.82
CA THR A 140 -5.76 4.11 -21.78
C THR A 140 -4.72 5.00 -21.11
N HIS A 141 -5.02 5.55 -19.94
CA HIS A 141 -4.03 6.32 -19.17
C HIS A 141 -2.95 5.43 -18.55
N LEU A 142 -3.30 4.20 -18.15
CA LEU A 142 -2.33 3.24 -17.63
C LEU A 142 -1.36 2.81 -18.73
N ASP A 143 -1.87 2.47 -19.91
CA ASP A 143 -1.06 2.07 -21.07
C ASP A 143 -0.15 3.21 -21.55
N ALA A 144 -0.60 4.46 -21.47
CA ALA A 144 0.20 5.64 -21.83
C ALA A 144 1.19 6.10 -20.74
N ALA A 145 1.03 5.64 -19.49
CA ALA A 145 1.83 6.10 -18.36
C ALA A 145 3.20 5.42 -18.26
N PHE A 146 3.37 4.24 -18.86
CA PHE A 146 4.57 3.41 -18.70
C PHE A 146 5.20 3.04 -20.03
N ASP A 147 6.52 2.87 -20.04
CA ASP A 147 7.24 2.26 -21.16
C ASP A 147 7.21 0.72 -21.09
N ASP A 148 7.78 0.07 -22.11
CA ASP A 148 7.88 -1.40 -22.19
C ASP A 148 8.70 -2.02 -21.04
N ASN A 149 9.56 -1.23 -20.38
CA ASN A 149 10.35 -1.66 -19.22
C ASN A 149 9.62 -1.42 -17.89
N GLY A 150 8.39 -0.89 -17.93
CA GLY A 150 7.59 -0.57 -16.75
C GLY A 150 8.07 0.66 -15.98
N ARG A 151 8.84 1.56 -16.60
CA ARG A 151 9.18 2.87 -16.02
C ARG A 151 8.10 3.87 -16.34
N GLN A 152 7.79 4.75 -15.39
CA GLN A 152 6.81 5.79 -15.65
C GLN A 152 7.37 6.84 -16.60
N ILE A 153 6.68 7.08 -17.70
CA ILE A 153 7.00 8.12 -18.70
C ILE A 153 5.98 9.27 -18.70
N ASN A 154 4.75 9.03 -18.25
CA ASN A 154 3.74 10.07 -18.10
C ASN A 154 3.04 9.98 -16.73
N PRO A 155 2.60 11.11 -16.14
CA PRO A 155 1.83 11.10 -14.91
C PRO A 155 0.55 10.25 -15.06
N LEU A 156 0.26 9.41 -14.07
CA LEU A 156 -0.89 8.52 -14.11
C LEU A 156 -2.09 9.15 -13.39
N LEU A 157 -3.13 9.49 -14.16
CA LEU A 157 -4.39 9.96 -13.62
C LEU A 157 -5.17 8.83 -12.96
N THR A 158 -5.57 9.06 -11.71
CA THR A 158 -6.24 8.09 -10.84
C THR A 158 -7.41 8.75 -10.14
N ARG A 159 -8.53 8.05 -9.99
CA ARG A 159 -9.61 8.51 -9.10
C ARG A 159 -9.61 7.73 -7.80
N LEU A 160 -9.61 8.46 -6.68
CA LEU A 160 -9.58 7.93 -5.32
C LEU A 160 -10.80 8.41 -4.54
N THR A 161 -11.49 7.47 -3.88
CA THR A 161 -12.67 7.75 -3.03
C THR A 161 -12.53 7.12 -1.65
N GLY A 162 -13.35 7.55 -0.70
CA GLY A 162 -13.32 7.06 0.68
C GLY A 162 -12.20 7.69 1.50
N ASN A 163 -11.59 6.92 2.39
CA ASN A 163 -10.55 7.41 3.29
C ASN A 163 -9.17 7.46 2.58
N VAL A 164 -9.02 8.37 1.62
CA VAL A 164 -7.79 8.52 0.82
C VAL A 164 -6.55 8.75 1.70
N ALA A 165 -6.70 9.38 2.87
CA ALA A 165 -5.62 9.58 3.82
C ALA A 165 -4.98 8.26 4.31
N ASP A 166 -5.75 7.17 4.40
CA ASP A 166 -5.23 5.84 4.77
C ASP A 166 -4.43 5.19 3.62
N LEU A 167 -4.66 5.61 2.38
CA LEU A 167 -3.98 5.08 1.18
C LEU A 167 -2.67 5.81 0.88
N MET A 168 -2.55 7.10 1.21
CA MET A 168 -1.33 7.88 0.92
C MET A 168 -0.04 7.27 1.46
N PRO A 169 0.01 6.71 2.70
CA PRO A 169 1.20 6.04 3.21
C PRO A 169 1.57 4.77 2.44
N LEU A 170 0.59 4.08 1.84
CA LEU A 170 0.84 2.89 1.01
C LEU A 170 1.57 3.29 -0.26
N PHE A 171 1.03 4.27 -0.99
CA PHE A 171 1.68 4.78 -2.20
C PHE A 171 3.10 5.30 -1.88
N SER A 172 3.25 6.11 -0.84
CA SER A 172 4.55 6.67 -0.47
C SER A 172 5.60 5.60 -0.16
N ARG A 173 5.20 4.48 0.46
CA ARG A 173 6.11 3.35 0.75
C ARG A 173 6.47 2.55 -0.49
N CYS A 174 5.58 2.47 -1.47
CA CYS A 174 5.89 1.97 -2.81
C CYS A 174 6.61 3.04 -3.67
N GLY A 175 7.02 4.16 -3.07
CA GLY A 175 7.64 5.33 -3.70
C GLY A 175 6.80 5.95 -4.82
N TRP A 176 5.50 5.98 -4.62
CA TRP A 176 4.52 6.71 -5.41
C TRP A 176 4.08 7.96 -4.65
N LEU A 177 4.06 9.08 -5.35
CA LEU A 177 3.53 10.35 -4.88
C LEU A 177 2.14 10.53 -5.48
N ALA A 178 1.14 10.63 -4.62
CA ALA A 178 -0.23 10.93 -5.00
C ALA A 178 -0.54 12.39 -4.68
N ALA A 179 -0.79 13.20 -5.70
CA ALA A 179 -1.16 14.61 -5.55
C ALA A 179 -2.60 14.83 -6.02
N PRO A 180 -3.46 15.53 -5.26
CA PRO A 180 -4.78 15.89 -5.74
C PRO A 180 -4.65 16.89 -6.89
N GLU A 181 -5.48 16.73 -7.92
CA GLU A 181 -5.55 17.71 -9.00
C GLU A 181 -6.16 19.02 -8.50
N ARG A 182 -5.55 20.16 -8.88
CA ARG A 182 -5.94 21.49 -8.35
C ARG A 182 -7.31 21.96 -8.85
N ASN A 183 -7.94 21.22 -9.75
CA ASN A 183 -9.24 21.55 -10.30
C ASN A 183 -10.36 21.11 -9.35
N THR A 184 -11.01 22.08 -8.72
CA THR A 184 -12.11 21.92 -7.75
C THR A 184 -13.34 21.21 -8.30
N SER A 185 -13.46 21.03 -9.63
CA SER A 185 -14.59 20.36 -10.26
C SER A 185 -14.50 18.82 -10.29
N LEU A 186 -13.36 18.22 -9.91
CA LEU A 186 -13.17 16.77 -9.86
C LEU A 186 -12.55 16.35 -8.51
N PRO A 187 -13.33 16.30 -7.41
CA PRO A 187 -12.81 16.14 -6.04
C PRO A 187 -12.13 14.78 -5.76
N HIS A 188 -12.25 13.83 -6.68
CA HIS A 188 -11.69 12.49 -6.57
C HIS A 188 -10.46 12.27 -7.44
N LEU A 189 -10.02 13.26 -8.22
CA LEU A 189 -8.93 13.09 -9.18
C LEU A 189 -7.56 13.36 -8.53
N PHE A 190 -6.65 12.41 -8.72
CA PHE A 190 -5.28 12.45 -8.26
C PHE A 190 -4.33 12.10 -9.41
N THR A 191 -3.14 12.64 -9.33
CA THR A 191 -2.03 12.30 -10.22
C THR A 191 -1.00 11.51 -9.43
N LEU A 192 -0.69 10.30 -9.93
CA LEU A 192 0.33 9.42 -9.38
C LEU A 192 1.64 9.62 -10.14
N MET A 193 2.72 9.86 -9.39
CA MET A 193 4.08 10.02 -9.91
C MET A 193 5.06 9.13 -9.14
N ALA A 194 5.92 8.42 -9.85
CA ALA A 194 6.99 7.63 -9.28
C ALA A 194 8.05 8.56 -8.69
N GLY A 195 8.31 8.40 -7.40
CA GLY A 195 9.33 9.11 -6.65
C GLY A 195 10.71 8.53 -6.88
N GLN A 196 11.24 8.62 -8.10
CA GLN A 196 12.62 8.98 -8.44
C GLN A 196 12.86 8.85 -9.95
N GLY A 197 13.09 9.99 -10.58
CA GLY A 197 13.33 10.15 -12.01
C GLY A 197 12.93 11.53 -12.50
N VAL A 198 13.33 12.60 -11.79
CA VAL A 198 13.39 13.92 -12.45
C VAL A 198 14.40 13.74 -13.57
N PRO A 199 14.04 13.83 -14.86
CA PRO A 199 15.04 13.94 -15.90
C PRO A 199 15.83 15.19 -15.54
N GLY A 200 17.16 15.08 -15.49
CA GLY A 200 18.01 16.24 -15.28
C GLY A 200 17.50 17.38 -16.15
N LYS A 201 17.32 18.56 -15.54
CA LYS A 201 17.33 19.79 -16.33
C LYS A 201 18.67 19.77 -17.07
N GLY A 202 18.62 19.36 -18.33
CA GLY A 202 19.68 19.65 -19.27
C GLY A 202 19.68 21.16 -19.46
N ASP A 203 20.86 21.72 -19.29
CA ASP A 203 21.20 23.11 -19.59
C ASP A 203 20.80 23.52 -21.01
#